data_AF-A0AAD3NFA0-F1
#
_entry.id   AF-A0AAD3NFA0-F1
#
_cell.length_a   1.000
_cell.length_b   1.000
_cell.length_c   1.000
_cell.angle_alpha   90.00
_cell.angle_beta   90.00
_cell.angle_gamma   90.00
#
_symmetry.space_group_name_H-M   'P 1'
#
loop_
_entity.id
_entity.type
_entity.pdbx_description
1 polymer ?
#
loop_
_entity_poly.entity_id
_entity_poly.type
_entity_poly.pdbx_seq_one_letter_code
_entity_poly.pdbx_strand_id
1 'polypeptide(L)'
;MHFWLTSAIQILSDNMTCHTTYRRTDLLFTAKLNHIVRFGFFASSSFKTTLTQFGTKTCFEIKTCSGAFLGNYSDLGTEEEEVLIPPYELFMVVKGPRVKAEYGQRPPCFCGEAVTDRRVWSLNDPHIETLLRRLLI
;
A
#
# COMPACT_ATOMS: atom_id res chain seq x y z
N MET A 1 -22.80 -3.07 2.10
CA MET A 1 -22.72 -2.25 3.34
C MET A 1 -21.26 -1.86 3.60
N HIS A 2 -20.78 -0.75 3.05
CA HIS A 2 -19.37 -0.29 3.25
C HIS A 2 -19.26 1.22 3.53
N PHE A 3 -20.37 1.95 3.55
CA PHE A 3 -20.39 3.41 3.63
C PHE A 3 -19.72 3.92 4.91
N TRP A 4 -20.13 3.41 6.08
CA TRP A 4 -19.61 3.84 7.38
C TRP A 4 -18.11 3.61 7.53
N LEU A 5 -17.60 2.46 7.08
CA LEU A 5 -16.18 2.16 7.17
C LEU A 5 -15.37 3.06 6.25
N THR A 6 -15.86 3.32 5.03
CA THR A 6 -15.25 4.30 4.12
C THR A 6 -15.16 5.67 4.76
N SER A 7 -16.26 6.17 5.33
CA SER A 7 -16.30 7.47 6.00
C SER A 7 -15.38 7.53 7.21
N ALA A 8 -15.33 6.46 8.02
CA ALA A 8 -14.45 6.38 9.18
C ALA A 8 -12.97 6.47 8.77
N ILE A 9 -12.55 5.71 7.74
CA ILE A 9 -11.18 5.78 7.21
C ILE A 9 -10.88 7.18 6.67
N GLN A 10 -11.81 7.81 5.94
CA GLN A 10 -11.61 9.16 5.42
C GLN A 10 -11.38 10.20 6.52
N ILE A 11 -12.04 10.04 7.67
CA ILE A 11 -11.88 10.91 8.84
C ILE A 11 -10.55 10.63 9.56
N LEU A 12 -10.16 9.36 9.65
CA LEU A 12 -8.94 8.92 10.33
C LEU A 12 -7.66 9.12 9.48
N SER A 13 -7.80 9.13 8.15
CA SER A 13 -6.70 9.35 7.23
C SER A 13 -6.34 10.84 7.18
N ASP A 14 -5.07 11.16 7.39
CA ASP A 14 -4.58 12.54 7.33
C ASP A 14 -4.61 13.11 5.88
N ASN A 15 -4.71 12.27 4.83
CA ASN A 15 -4.75 12.60 3.39
C ASN A 15 -3.62 13.52 2.85
N MET A 16 -2.87 14.17 3.73
CA MET A 16 -1.74 15.04 3.48
C MET A 16 -0.42 14.26 3.58
N THR A 17 -0.39 13.23 4.42
CA THR A 17 0.79 12.39 4.64
C THR A 17 0.59 11.01 4.02
N CYS A 18 1.61 10.56 3.30
CA CYS A 18 1.65 9.21 2.74
C CYS A 18 2.64 8.38 3.54
N HIS A 19 2.28 7.14 3.83
CA HIS A 19 3.12 6.24 4.59
C HIS A 19 3.37 4.93 3.83
N THR A 20 4.51 4.31 4.10
CA THR A 20 4.85 2.99 3.56
C THR A 20 4.39 1.94 4.55
N THR A 21 3.59 1.00 4.07
CA THR A 21 3.04 -0.13 4.84
C THR A 21 3.33 -1.43 4.11
N TYR A 22 3.19 -2.54 4.81
CA TYR A 22 3.53 -3.87 4.35
C TYR A 22 2.34 -4.79 4.49
N ARG A 23 2.07 -5.59 3.45
CA ARG A 23 1.03 -6.61 3.46
C ARG A 23 1.60 -7.93 3.00
N ARG A 24 1.39 -8.98 3.78
CA ARG A 24 1.78 -10.35 3.43
C ARG A 24 0.58 -11.20 3.04
N THR A 25 0.81 -12.17 2.17
CA THR A 25 -0.19 -13.18 1.81
C THR A 25 0.47 -14.48 1.34
N ASP A 26 -0.23 -15.59 1.52
CA ASP A 26 0.14 -16.91 0.98
C ASP A 26 -0.37 -17.14 -0.45
N LEU A 27 -1.01 -16.12 -1.04
CA LEU A 27 -1.40 -16.10 -2.43
C LEU A 27 -0.24 -15.59 -3.29
N LEU A 28 -0.10 -16.18 -4.47
CA LEU A 28 0.84 -15.69 -5.47
C LEU A 28 0.15 -14.60 -6.28
N PHE A 29 0.73 -13.40 -6.26
CA PHE A 29 0.25 -12.27 -7.04
C PHE A 29 1.24 -11.99 -8.16
N THR A 30 0.73 -11.75 -9.36
CA THR A 30 1.55 -11.41 -10.52
C THR A 30 1.06 -10.09 -11.07
N ALA A 31 1.85 -9.05 -10.85
CA ALA A 31 1.57 -7.72 -11.38
C ALA A 31 2.63 -7.35 -12.42
N LYS A 32 2.20 -6.79 -13.54
CA LYS A 32 3.12 -6.23 -14.53
C LYS A 32 3.63 -4.87 -14.05
N LEU A 33 4.91 -4.59 -14.30
CA LEU A 33 5.50 -3.28 -14.04
C LEU A 33 4.73 -2.18 -14.76
N ASN A 34 4.62 -1.01 -14.13
CA ASN A 34 3.90 0.17 -14.62
C ASN A 34 2.41 -0.03 -14.87
N HIS A 35 1.82 -1.13 -14.40
CA HIS A 35 0.38 -1.28 -14.38
C HIS A 35 -0.23 -0.64 -13.15
N ILE A 36 -1.45 -0.12 -13.34
CA ILE A 36 -2.29 0.39 -12.27
C ILE A 36 -3.12 -0.78 -11.73
N VAL A 37 -3.08 -0.94 -10.42
CA VAL A 37 -3.84 -1.95 -9.67
C VAL A 37 -4.65 -1.28 -8.58
N ARG A 38 -5.74 -1.94 -8.18
CA ARG A 38 -6.54 -1.60 -6.99
C ARG A 38 -6.90 -2.90 -6.28
N PHE A 39 -6.99 -2.87 -4.96
CA PHE A 39 -7.44 -4.04 -4.22
C PHE A 39 -8.93 -4.33 -4.44
N GLY A 40 -9.76 -3.29 -4.57
CA GLY A 40 -11.21 -3.43 -4.80
C GLY A 40 -12.00 -3.82 -3.54
N PHE A 41 -11.31 -4.00 -2.42
CA PHE A 41 -11.84 -4.20 -1.07
C PHE A 41 -10.91 -3.49 -0.08
N PHE A 42 -11.32 -3.37 1.19
CA PHE A 42 -10.46 -2.81 2.23
C PHE A 42 -9.28 -3.73 2.46
N ALA A 43 -8.07 -3.24 2.18
CA ALA A 43 -6.86 -4.03 2.34
C ALA A 43 -6.21 -3.69 3.67
N SER A 44 -6.08 -4.69 4.54
CA SER A 44 -5.29 -4.57 5.77
C SER A 44 -3.79 -4.67 5.44
N SER A 45 -3.02 -3.72 5.96
CA SER A 45 -1.55 -3.69 5.91
C SER A 45 -1.01 -3.26 7.28
N SER A 46 0.30 -3.25 7.46
CA SER A 46 0.96 -2.95 8.73
C SER A 46 2.24 -2.15 8.51
N PHE A 47 2.62 -1.32 9.47
CA PHE A 47 3.97 -0.73 9.47
C PHE A 47 5.08 -1.75 9.76
N LYS A 48 4.74 -2.90 10.37
CA LYS A 48 5.69 -3.95 10.70
C LYS A 48 5.95 -4.89 9.53
N THR A 49 7.23 -4.99 9.18
CA THR A 49 7.74 -6.02 8.28
C THR A 49 7.97 -7.35 8.98
N THR A 50 7.64 -7.55 10.26
CA THR A 50 7.95 -8.80 10.98
C THR A 50 6.75 -9.74 11.12
N LEU A 51 5.55 -9.30 10.72
CA LEU A 51 4.31 -10.09 10.82
C LEU A 51 4.26 -11.18 9.74
N THR A 52 5.00 -12.27 9.94
CA THR A 52 5.08 -13.40 9.00
C THR A 52 3.89 -14.35 9.12
N GLN A 53 3.08 -14.25 10.19
CA GLN A 53 1.88 -15.07 10.35
C GLN A 53 0.83 -14.86 9.26
N PHE A 54 0.86 -13.72 8.56
CA PHE A 54 -0.09 -13.38 7.48
C PHE A 54 0.28 -13.97 6.12
N GLY A 55 1.43 -14.64 6.03
CA GLY A 55 1.84 -15.38 4.86
C GLY A 55 3.31 -15.22 4.53
N THR A 56 3.81 -16.13 3.72
CA THR A 56 5.24 -16.25 3.42
C THR A 56 5.55 -16.19 1.92
N LYS A 57 4.52 -16.19 1.06
CA LYS A 57 4.72 -16.28 -0.40
C LYS A 57 4.92 -14.93 -1.05
N THR A 58 4.08 -13.95 -0.75
CA THR A 58 4.21 -12.59 -1.31
C THR A 58 4.18 -11.54 -0.20
N CYS A 59 5.01 -10.51 -0.37
CA CYS A 59 4.99 -9.30 0.46
C CYS A 59 4.90 -8.07 -0.45
N PHE A 60 3.87 -7.27 -0.22
CA PHE A 60 3.70 -5.96 -0.84
C PHE A 60 4.30 -4.89 0.06
N GLU A 61 5.13 -4.04 -0.51
CA GLU A 61 5.48 -2.74 0.03
C GLU A 61 4.54 -1.70 -0.62
N ILE A 62 3.64 -1.14 0.17
CA ILE A 62 2.55 -0.28 -0.30
C ILE A 62 2.76 1.13 0.26
N LYS A 63 3.01 2.10 -0.62
CA LYS A 63 2.96 3.51 -0.25
C LYS A 63 1.53 4.02 -0.42
N THR A 64 0.83 4.23 0.69
CA THR A 64 -0.57 4.66 0.75
C THR A 64 -0.70 6.07 1.32
N CYS A 65 -1.64 6.85 0.79
CA CYS A 65 -1.94 8.22 1.25
C CYS A 65 -3.36 8.36 1.83
N SER A 66 -4.24 7.38 1.61
CA SER A 66 -5.57 7.35 2.22
C SER A 66 -5.77 6.18 3.18
N GLY A 67 -4.72 5.40 3.45
CA GLY A 67 -4.72 4.42 4.53
C GLY A 67 -4.85 5.10 5.89
N ALA A 68 -5.70 4.54 6.76
CA ALA A 68 -5.86 5.00 8.13
C ALA A 68 -5.18 4.03 9.09
N PHE A 69 -4.34 4.56 9.99
CA PHE A 69 -3.77 3.78 11.08
C PHE A 69 -4.85 3.47 12.11
N LEU A 70 -5.12 2.19 12.33
CA LEU A 70 -6.18 1.76 13.22
C LEU A 70 -5.74 1.73 14.67
N GLY A 71 -4.45 1.52 14.99
CA GLY A 71 -3.88 1.66 16.35
C GLY A 71 -4.82 1.24 17.48
N ASN A 72 -5.43 2.23 18.15
CA ASN A 72 -6.31 2.06 19.32
C ASN A 72 -7.71 1.49 19.00
N TYR A 73 -8.08 1.40 17.73
CA TYR A 73 -9.35 0.85 17.25
C TYR A 73 -9.25 -0.63 16.85
N SER A 74 -8.05 -1.20 16.77
CA SER A 74 -7.86 -2.63 16.50
C SER A 74 -8.02 -3.43 17.80
N ASP A 75 -8.76 -4.55 17.74
CA ASP A 75 -8.88 -5.49 18.86
C ASP A 75 -7.52 -6.09 19.28
N LEU A 76 -6.55 -6.07 18.37
CA LEU A 76 -5.17 -6.54 18.57
C LEU A 76 -4.24 -5.41 19.08
N GLY A 77 -4.80 -4.23 19.35
CA GLY A 77 -4.08 -3.06 19.84
C GLY A 77 -2.98 -2.59 18.88
N THR A 78 -1.89 -2.08 19.46
CA THR A 78 -0.74 -1.55 18.70
C THR A 78 0.27 -2.63 18.29
N GLU A 79 -0.01 -3.92 18.58
CA GLU A 79 0.92 -4.99 18.27
C GLU A 79 1.11 -5.20 16.77
N GLU A 80 0.03 -5.06 16.00
CA GLU A 80 0.07 -5.25 14.54
C GLU A 80 0.34 -3.96 13.78
N GLU A 81 0.24 -2.79 14.42
CA GLU A 81 0.38 -1.49 13.75
C GLU A 81 -0.44 -1.41 12.45
N GLU A 82 -1.70 -1.87 12.54
CA GLU A 82 -2.56 -2.06 11.38
C GLU A 82 -2.91 -0.72 10.71
N VAL A 83 -2.79 -0.70 9.38
CA VAL A 83 -3.23 0.37 8.50
C VAL A 83 -4.25 -0.21 7.54
N LEU A 84 -5.45 0.39 7.54
CA LEU A 84 -6.53 -0.04 6.66
C LEU A 84 -6.57 0.83 5.41
N ILE A 85 -6.31 0.21 4.27
CA ILE A 85 -6.27 0.87 2.97
C ILE A 85 -7.68 0.81 2.33
N PRO A 86 -8.24 1.95 1.90
CA PRO A 86 -9.57 1.98 1.31
C PRO A 86 -9.61 1.36 -0.10
N PRO A 87 -10.77 0.82 -0.53
CA PRO A 87 -10.92 0.09 -1.79
C PRO A 87 -10.78 0.95 -3.06
N TYR A 88 -10.88 2.27 -2.91
CA TYR A 88 -10.82 3.23 -4.02
C TYR A 88 -9.40 3.69 -4.35
N GLU A 89 -8.41 3.36 -3.51
CA GLU A 89 -7.03 3.78 -3.73
C GLU A 89 -6.41 3.03 -4.91
N LEU A 90 -5.75 3.78 -5.79
CA LEU A 90 -5.12 3.27 -7.01
C LEU A 90 -3.61 3.27 -6.84
N PHE A 91 -2.99 2.16 -7.15
CA PHE A 91 -1.56 1.98 -6.98
C PHE A 91 -0.88 1.62 -8.30
N MET A 92 0.31 2.16 -8.52
CA MET A 92 1.17 1.82 -9.65
C MET A 92 2.26 0.87 -9.20
N VAL A 93 2.43 -0.23 -9.93
CA VAL A 93 3.49 -1.21 -9.66
C VAL A 93 4.82 -0.65 -10.14
N VAL A 94 5.71 -0.33 -9.22
CA VAL A 94 7.03 0.26 -9.51
C VAL A 94 8.17 -0.73 -9.38
N LYS A 95 7.97 -1.85 -8.66
CA LYS A 95 8.90 -2.97 -8.61
C LYS A 95 8.11 -4.28 -8.65
N GLY A 96 8.60 -5.21 -9.46
CA GLY A 96 8.04 -6.55 -9.59
C GLY A 96 8.76 -7.55 -8.68
N PRO A 97 8.32 -8.81 -8.65
CA PRO A 97 8.89 -9.84 -7.79
C PRO A 97 10.39 -9.98 -8.06
N ARG A 98 11.21 -9.71 -7.04
CA ARG A 98 12.64 -10.05 -7.05
C ARG A 98 12.77 -11.55 -6.79
N VAL A 99 12.57 -12.37 -7.81
CA VAL A 99 12.90 -13.79 -7.72
C VAL A 99 14.42 -13.93 -7.80
N LYS A 100 15.09 -13.87 -6.65
CA LYS A 100 16.35 -14.62 -6.45
C LYS A 100 16.06 -15.69 -5.42
N ALA A 101 15.53 -16.82 -5.89
CA ALA A 101 15.49 -18.04 -5.12
C ALA A 101 16.86 -18.72 -5.28
N GLU A 102 17.71 -18.62 -4.26
CA GLU A 102 18.87 -19.51 -4.12
C GLU A 102 18.39 -20.81 -3.47
N TYR A 103 18.77 -21.94 -4.05
CA TYR A 103 18.25 -23.27 -3.74
C TYR A 103 18.66 -23.68 -2.30
N GLY A 104 17.70 -23.76 -1.37
CA GLY A 104 17.92 -24.34 -0.03
C GLY A 104 17.85 -23.40 1.18
N GLN A 105 17.81 -22.08 0.99
CA GLN A 105 17.48 -21.11 2.05
C GLN A 105 16.07 -20.56 1.79
N ARG A 106 15.18 -20.56 2.79
CA ARG A 106 13.95 -19.75 2.74
C ARG A 106 14.40 -18.29 2.62
N PRO A 107 14.22 -17.62 1.47
CA PRO A 107 14.62 -16.22 1.38
C PRO A 107 13.79 -15.45 2.40
N PRO A 108 14.38 -14.59 3.24
CA PRO A 108 13.59 -13.64 4.00
C PRO A 108 12.71 -12.90 2.99
N CYS A 109 11.42 -12.78 3.28
CA CYS A 109 10.49 -12.06 2.43
C CYS A 109 10.89 -10.57 2.45
N PHE A 110 11.92 -10.21 1.68
CA PHE A 110 12.23 -8.82 1.36
C PHE A 110 11.08 -8.36 0.48
N CYS A 111 10.26 -7.47 1.00
CA CYS A 111 9.16 -6.86 0.27
C CYS A 111 9.76 -6.17 -0.96
N GLY A 112 9.69 -6.86 -2.09
CA GLY A 112 10.30 -6.46 -3.36
C GLY A 112 9.26 -5.99 -4.37
N GLU A 113 7.98 -6.29 -4.13
CA GLU A 113 6.85 -5.78 -4.88
C GLU A 113 6.42 -4.45 -4.27
N ALA A 114 6.94 -3.37 -4.84
CA ALA A 114 6.62 -2.02 -4.40
C ALA A 114 5.48 -1.48 -5.27
N VAL A 115 4.40 -1.05 -4.61
CA VAL A 115 3.26 -0.40 -5.24
C VAL A 115 3.09 0.97 -4.58
N THR A 116 2.94 2.02 -5.38
CA THR A 116 2.83 3.40 -4.89
C THR A 116 1.52 4.03 -5.33
N ASP A 117 0.88 4.81 -4.45
CA ASP A 117 -0.31 5.59 -4.79
C ASP A 117 -0.03 6.50 -6.01
N ARG A 118 -0.99 6.57 -6.95
CA ARG A 118 -0.93 7.42 -8.14
C ARG A 118 -0.74 8.91 -7.81
N ARG A 119 -1.39 9.42 -6.75
CA ARG A 119 -1.30 10.81 -6.30
C ARG A 119 0.13 11.22 -5.92
N VAL A 120 0.95 10.27 -5.46
CA VAL A 120 2.37 10.51 -5.17
C VAL A 120 3.13 10.90 -6.44
N TRP A 121 2.80 10.33 -7.60
CA TRP A 121 3.37 10.77 -8.88
C TRP A 121 2.83 12.13 -9.28
N SER A 122 1.53 12.40 -9.10
CA SER A 122 0.94 13.70 -9.44
C SER A 122 1.53 14.87 -8.63
N LEU A 123 2.02 14.62 -7.41
CA LEU A 123 2.64 15.64 -6.56
C LEU A 123 4.14 15.85 -6.81
N ASN A 124 4.82 14.92 -7.50
CA ASN A 124 6.27 14.99 -7.77
C ASN A 124 6.61 15.00 -9.28
N ASP A 125 5.64 15.21 -10.17
CA ASP A 125 5.88 15.31 -11.60
C ASP A 125 6.12 16.79 -12.01
N PRO A 126 7.38 17.20 -12.30
CA PRO A 126 7.69 18.57 -12.72
C PRO A 126 7.02 18.96 -14.05
N HIS A 127 6.55 18.01 -14.87
CA HIS A 127 5.80 18.31 -16.08
C HIS A 127 4.33 18.67 -15.82
N ILE A 128 3.71 18.16 -14.75
CA ILE A 128 2.31 18.47 -14.41
C ILE A 128 2.18 19.79 -13.63
N GLU A 129 3.14 20.13 -12.75
CA GLU A 129 3.22 21.47 -12.12
C GLU A 129 3.32 22.58 -13.18
N THR A 130 4.07 22.33 -14.26
CA THR A 130 4.22 23.29 -15.37
C THR A 130 2.94 23.45 -16.19
N LEU A 131 2.14 22.39 -16.34
CA LEU A 131 0.85 22.42 -17.04
C LEU A 131 -0.25 23.08 -16.21
N LEU A 132 -0.30 22.86 -14.89
CA LEU A 132 -1.27 23.51 -14.00
C LEU A 132 -1.01 25.01 -13.83
N ARG A 133 0.26 25.45 -13.84
CA ARG A 133 0.61 26.90 -13.84
C ARG A 133 0.27 27.62 -15.15
N ARG A 134 0.07 26.92 -16.26
CA ARG A 134 -0.36 27.50 -17.55
C ARG A 134 -1.88 27.57 -17.73
N LEU A 135 -2.65 26.84 -16.91
CA LEU A 135 -4.11 26.83 -16.97
C LEU A 135 -4.76 27.78 -15.95
N LEU A 136 -3.98 28.40 -15.07
CA LEU A 136 -4.43 29.38 -14.07
C LEU A 136 -3.85 30.79 -14.30
N ILE A 137 -3.52 31.14 -15.55
CA ILE A 137 -3.31 32.53 -15.99
C ILE A 137 -4.15 32.76 -17.24
#